data_AF-A0A3D1RRM9-F1
#
_entry.id   AF-A0A3D1RRM9-F1
#
_cell.length_a   1.000
_cell.length_b   1.000
_cell.length_c   1.000
_cell.angle_alpha   90.00
_cell.angle_beta   90.00
_cell.angle_gamma   90.00
#
_symmetry.space_group_name_H-M   'P 1'
#
loop_
_entity.id
_entity.type
_entity.pdbx_description
1 polymer ?
#
loop_
_entity_poly.entity_id
_entity_poly.type
_entity_poly.pdbx_seq_one_letter_code
_entity_poly.pdbx_strand_id
1 'polypeptide(L)'
;MPTKLSRRDFIRLCAGSAAAISLSGYLAPFMAEAVAAGAPPVIWLQGASCTGCSISLLNTVHPDIQEVLLNTISLRYHPNISAAAGDLAIKDAIYKVAEDNPKGFFLVVEGSVPTGADGLYCMVGEENGKPIPFMKLVQDIGSQAQAILNFGTCSAFG
;
A
#
# COMPACT_ATOMS: atom_id res chain seq x y z
N MET A 1 -37.67 13.98 -9.68
CA MET A 1 -36.91 14.95 -8.86
C MET A 1 -37.90 16.00 -8.37
N PRO A 2 -38.13 16.16 -7.05
CA PRO A 2 -39.15 17.09 -6.57
C PRO A 2 -38.80 18.52 -7.00
N THR A 3 -39.74 19.19 -7.67
CA THR A 3 -39.52 20.45 -8.42
C THR A 3 -39.66 21.72 -7.57
N LYS A 4 -39.95 21.63 -6.27
CA LYS A 4 -40.06 22.78 -5.36
C LYS A 4 -39.39 22.49 -4.02
N LEU A 5 -38.38 23.30 -3.68
CA LEU A 5 -37.73 23.30 -2.38
C LEU A 5 -38.66 23.90 -1.32
N SER A 6 -38.99 23.16 -0.27
CA SER A 6 -39.77 23.72 0.84
C SER A 6 -38.87 24.57 1.75
N ARG A 7 -39.45 25.53 2.48
CA ARG A 7 -38.73 26.35 3.47
C ARG A 7 -37.93 25.50 4.46
N ARG A 8 -38.48 24.36 4.87
CA ARG A 8 -37.85 23.44 5.82
C ARG A 8 -36.67 22.70 5.19
N ASP A 9 -36.76 22.35 3.91
CA ASP A 9 -35.66 21.71 3.18
C ASP A 9 -34.53 22.71 2.93
N PHE A 10 -34.87 23.97 2.63
CA PHE A 10 -33.88 25.04 2.50
C PHE A 10 -33.12 25.28 3.81
N ILE A 11 -33.82 25.38 4.94
CA ILE A 11 -33.18 25.55 6.25
C ILE A 11 -32.31 24.34 6.62
N ARG A 12 -32.75 23.11 6.33
CA ARG A 12 -31.94 21.89 6.55
C ARG A 12 -30.68 21.87 5.70
N LEU A 13 -30.78 22.29 4.44
CA LEU A 13 -29.62 22.40 3.55
C LEU A 13 -28.64 23.44 4.09
N CYS A 14 -29.11 24.64 4.44
CA CYS A 14 -28.25 25.69 5.01
C CYS A 14 -27.59 25.26 6.33
N ALA A 15 -28.34 24.64 7.24
CA ALA A 15 -27.81 24.13 8.50
C ALA A 15 -26.79 22.99 8.30
N GLY A 16 -27.06 22.07 7.37
CA GLY A 16 -26.14 21.00 7.00
C GLY A 16 -24.84 21.52 6.38
N SER A 17 -24.94 22.50 5.48
CA SER A 17 -23.77 23.15 4.88
C SER A 17 -22.95 23.94 5.90
N ALA A 18 -23.60 24.68 6.82
CA ALA A 18 -22.92 25.41 7.87
C ALA A 18 -22.21 24.46 8.86
N ALA A 19 -22.84 23.33 9.20
CA ALA A 19 -22.20 22.29 10.01
C ALA A 19 -21.01 21.65 9.29
N ALA A 20 -21.12 21.37 7.99
CA ALA A 20 -20.03 20.83 7.18
C ALA A 20 -18.84 21.79 7.09
N ILE A 21 -19.11 23.10 6.90
CA ILE A 21 -18.08 24.14 6.90
C ILE A 21 -17.45 24.27 8.30
N SER A 22 -18.24 24.22 9.38
CA SER A 22 -17.70 24.28 10.74
C SER A 22 -16.84 23.06 11.09
N LEU A 23 -17.14 21.89 10.52
CA LEU A 23 -16.35 20.67 10.70
C LEU A 23 -14.96 20.75 10.03
N SER A 24 -14.81 21.57 8.98
CA SER A 24 -13.52 21.76 8.30
C SER A 24 -12.44 22.34 9.22
N GLY A 25 -12.80 23.23 10.16
CA GLY A 25 -11.88 23.75 11.18
C GLY A 25 -11.44 22.70 12.21
N TYR A 26 -12.28 21.69 12.48
CA TYR A 26 -11.94 20.55 13.34
C TYR A 26 -11.11 19.48 12.62
N LEU A 27 -11.22 19.40 11.29
CA LEU A 27 -10.42 18.51 10.45
C LEU A 27 -9.02 19.06 10.15
N ALA A 28 -8.82 20.38 10.28
CA ALA A 28 -7.53 21.04 10.08
C ALA A 28 -6.33 20.38 10.82
N PRO A 29 -6.41 20.02 12.12
CA PRO A 29 -5.31 19.33 12.79
C PRO A 29 -5.05 17.92 12.22
N PHE A 30 -6.08 17.17 11.86
CA PHE A 30 -5.93 15.85 11.24
C PHE A 30 -5.31 15.95 9.84
N MET A 31 -5.67 16.97 9.06
CA MET A 31 -5.06 17.24 7.77
C MET A 31 -3.60 17.69 7.92
N ALA A 32 -3.30 18.54 8.90
CA ALA A 32 -1.94 18.96 9.20
C ALA A 32 -1.06 17.78 9.66
N GLU A 33 -1.62 16.89 10.48
CA GLU A 33 -0.96 15.65 10.92
C GLU A 33 -0.75 14.68 9.75
N ALA A 34 -1.73 14.52 8.87
CA ALA A 34 -1.59 13.70 7.65
C ALA A 34 -0.53 14.27 6.70
N VAL A 35 -0.46 15.59 6.55
CA VAL A 35 0.59 16.26 5.76
C VAL A 35 1.96 16.13 6.43
N ALA A 36 2.04 16.21 7.76
CA ALA A 36 3.28 16.08 8.51
C ALA A 36 3.82 14.64 8.56
N ALA A 37 2.94 13.63 8.51
CA ALA A 37 3.31 12.21 8.52
C ALA A 37 4.02 11.77 7.23
N GLY A 38 3.89 12.53 6.15
CA GLY A 38 4.50 12.22 4.86
C GLY A 38 3.86 11.02 4.15
N ALA A 39 4.40 10.68 2.98
CA ALA A 39 3.90 9.56 2.20
C ALA A 39 4.22 8.23 2.88
N PRO A 40 3.23 7.36 3.17
CA PRO A 40 3.44 6.13 3.91
C PRO A 40 4.41 5.19 3.19
N PRO A 41 5.36 4.55 3.89
CA PRO A 41 6.23 3.53 3.32
C PRO A 41 5.44 2.32 2.82
N VAL A 42 5.70 1.89 1.59
CA VAL A 42 5.10 0.71 0.98
C VAL A 42 6.19 -0.25 0.53
N ILE A 43 6.07 -1.52 0.94
CA ILE A 43 6.87 -2.63 0.44
C ILE A 43 5.96 -3.50 -0.42
N TRP A 44 6.29 -3.68 -1.70
CA TRP A 44 5.52 -4.50 -2.64
C TRP A 44 6.27 -5.78 -2.97
N LEU A 45 5.72 -6.93 -2.54
CA LEU A 45 6.30 -8.23 -2.80
C LEU A 45 5.49 -9.01 -3.84
N GLN A 46 6.17 -9.76 -4.71
CA GLN A 46 5.56 -10.62 -5.71
C GLN A 46 5.88 -12.10 -5.43
N GLY A 47 4.85 -12.92 -5.30
CA GLY A 47 4.92 -14.37 -5.14
C GLY A 47 4.67 -15.12 -6.44
N ALA A 48 3.75 -16.09 -6.43
CA ALA A 48 3.24 -16.71 -7.64
C ALA A 48 2.32 -15.73 -8.39
N SER A 49 2.95 -14.81 -9.12
CA SER A 49 2.33 -13.68 -9.79
C SER A 49 2.56 -13.71 -11.32
N CYS A 50 1.70 -13.01 -12.06
CA CYS A 50 1.87 -12.69 -13.47
C CYS A 50 2.26 -11.22 -13.72
N THR A 51 2.53 -10.44 -12.67
CA THR A 51 2.83 -8.99 -12.70
C THR A 51 1.65 -8.12 -13.18
N GLY A 52 0.52 -8.74 -13.52
CA GLY A 52 -0.66 -8.03 -14.03
C GLY A 52 -1.25 -7.02 -13.04
N CYS A 53 -1.07 -7.23 -11.74
CA CYS A 53 -1.55 -6.29 -10.74
C CYS A 53 -0.66 -5.04 -10.68
N SER A 54 0.66 -5.18 -10.77
CA SER A 54 1.55 -4.04 -10.97
C SER A 54 1.20 -3.27 -12.25
N ILE A 55 1.03 -3.95 -13.39
CA ILE A 55 0.67 -3.26 -14.64
C ILE A 55 -0.69 -2.56 -14.52
N SER A 56 -1.66 -3.17 -13.84
CA SER A 56 -2.94 -2.52 -13.57
C SER A 56 -2.79 -1.25 -12.74
N LEU A 57 -1.89 -1.23 -11.75
CA LEU A 57 -1.59 -0.03 -10.97
C LEU A 57 -0.92 1.04 -11.84
N LEU A 58 0.07 0.67 -12.67
CA LEU A 58 0.78 1.61 -13.54
C LEU A 58 -0.14 2.31 -14.55
N ASN A 59 -1.29 1.71 -14.87
CA ASN A 59 -2.30 2.27 -15.77
C ASN A 59 -3.30 3.22 -15.07
N THR A 60 -3.09 3.60 -13.81
CA THR A 60 -3.97 4.58 -13.15
C THR A 60 -3.96 5.91 -13.89
N VAL A 61 -5.14 6.55 -13.97
CA VAL A 61 -5.33 7.81 -14.70
C VAL A 61 -5.45 9.01 -13.75
N HIS A 62 -6.23 8.88 -12.68
CA HIS A 62 -6.44 9.96 -11.70
C HIS A 62 -6.55 9.39 -10.27
N PRO A 63 -5.54 9.59 -9.41
CA PRO A 63 -4.22 10.17 -9.71
C PRO A 63 -3.45 9.33 -10.74
N ASP A 64 -2.57 9.95 -11.51
CA ASP A 64 -1.66 9.21 -12.39
C ASP A 64 -0.56 8.51 -11.57
N ILE A 65 0.18 7.60 -12.20
CA ILE A 65 1.19 6.82 -11.48
C ILE A 65 2.34 7.69 -10.96
N GLN A 66 2.65 8.81 -11.63
CA GLN A 66 3.70 9.72 -11.18
C GLN A 66 3.29 10.38 -9.85
N GLU A 67 2.04 10.86 -9.76
CA GLU A 67 1.47 11.43 -8.54
C GLU A 67 1.41 10.39 -7.41
N VAL A 68 1.06 9.14 -7.73
CA VAL A 68 1.06 8.05 -6.75
C VAL A 68 2.47 7.84 -6.18
N LEU A 69 3.48 7.69 -7.04
CA LEU A 69 4.84 7.34 -6.62
C LEU A 69 5.62 8.51 -5.98
N LEU A 70 5.30 9.76 -6.33
CA LEU A 70 6.03 10.93 -5.82
C LEU A 70 5.36 11.57 -4.61
N ASN A 71 4.02 11.55 -4.55
CA ASN A 71 3.28 12.38 -3.60
C ASN A 71 2.30 11.57 -2.73
N THR A 72 1.87 10.37 -3.16
CA THR A 72 0.87 9.58 -2.42
C THR A 72 1.48 8.51 -1.53
N ILE A 73 2.47 7.76 -2.02
CA ILE A 73 3.15 6.69 -1.26
C ILE A 73 4.67 6.81 -1.38
N SER A 74 5.40 6.33 -0.37
CA SER A 74 6.83 6.11 -0.49
C SER A 74 7.08 4.64 -0.84
N LEU A 75 7.15 4.32 -2.13
CA LEU A 75 7.39 2.95 -2.58
C LEU A 75 8.85 2.55 -2.31
N ARG A 76 9.07 1.86 -1.20
CA ARG A 76 10.40 1.48 -0.71
C ARG A 76 10.99 0.34 -1.53
N TYR A 77 10.16 -0.63 -1.89
CA TYR A 77 10.56 -1.76 -2.70
C TYR A 77 9.43 -2.19 -3.63
N HIS A 78 9.78 -2.47 -4.89
CA HIS A 78 8.97 -3.15 -5.87
C HIS A 78 9.90 -3.84 -6.89
N PRO A 79 9.81 -5.16 -7.10
CA PRO A 79 10.82 -5.92 -7.85
C PRO A 79 11.01 -5.47 -9.30
N ASN A 80 9.96 -4.95 -9.95
CA ASN A 80 10.04 -4.53 -11.36
C ASN A 80 10.51 -3.09 -11.60
N ILE A 81 10.43 -2.19 -10.61
CA ILE A 81 10.66 -0.74 -10.82
C ILE A 81 11.61 -0.10 -9.80
N SER A 82 12.00 -0.81 -8.75
CA SER A 82 13.04 -0.35 -7.83
C SER A 82 14.40 -0.29 -8.54
N ALA A 83 15.17 0.76 -8.23
CA ALA A 83 16.54 0.91 -8.73
C ALA A 83 17.53 -0.06 -8.05
N ALA A 84 17.31 -0.41 -6.78
CA ALA A 84 18.11 -1.38 -6.05
C ALA A 84 17.76 -2.81 -6.47
N ALA A 85 18.75 -3.69 -6.52
CA ALA A 85 18.59 -5.10 -6.87
C ALA A 85 19.43 -6.01 -5.96
N GLY A 86 19.11 -7.31 -5.94
CA GLY A 86 19.82 -8.33 -5.17
C GLY A 86 19.86 -8.03 -3.67
N ASP A 87 21.00 -8.33 -3.04
CA ASP A 87 21.26 -8.11 -1.61
C ASP A 87 20.90 -6.70 -1.12
N LEU A 88 21.21 -5.67 -1.92
CA LEU A 88 20.94 -4.29 -1.54
C LEU A 88 19.43 -4.06 -1.37
N ALA A 89 18.63 -4.60 -2.27
CA ALA A 89 17.18 -4.45 -2.19
C ALA A 89 16.60 -5.26 -1.02
N ILE A 90 17.08 -6.48 -0.82
CA ILE A 90 16.62 -7.36 0.27
C ILE A 90 16.96 -6.76 1.63
N LYS A 91 18.21 -6.34 1.84
CA LYS A 91 18.68 -5.82 3.13
C LYS A 91 18.12 -4.42 3.41
N ASP A 92 18.30 -3.48 2.49
CA ASP A 92 18.04 -2.06 2.79
C ASP A 92 16.62 -1.62 2.43
N ALA A 93 16.02 -2.18 1.38
CA ALA A 93 14.70 -1.76 0.91
C ALA A 93 13.55 -2.58 1.49
N ILE A 94 13.82 -3.81 1.96
CA ILE A 94 12.82 -4.68 2.59
C ILE A 94 13.08 -4.81 4.10
N TYR A 95 14.12 -5.52 4.53
CA TYR A 95 14.30 -5.86 5.95
C TYR A 95 14.55 -4.63 6.83
N LYS A 96 15.48 -3.76 6.44
CA LYS A 96 15.79 -2.54 7.19
C LYS A 96 14.58 -1.61 7.30
N VAL A 97 13.80 -1.47 6.23
CA VAL A 97 12.56 -0.67 6.25
C VAL A 97 11.55 -1.26 7.24
N ALA A 98 11.36 -2.58 7.23
CA ALA A 98 10.44 -3.24 8.15
C ALA A 98 10.90 -3.11 9.61
N GLU A 99 12.20 -3.32 9.88
CA GLU A 99 12.81 -3.22 11.21
C GLU A 99 12.78 -1.79 11.76
N ASP A 100 13.13 -0.79 10.95
CA ASP A 100 13.16 0.62 11.35
C ASP A 100 11.76 1.23 11.52
N ASN A 101 10.71 0.60 10.94
CA ASN A 101 9.33 1.13 10.93
C ASN A 101 8.29 0.11 11.42
N PRO A 102 8.40 -0.43 12.65
CA PRO A 102 7.42 -1.39 13.15
C PRO A 102 6.03 -0.76 13.22
N LYS A 103 5.05 -1.39 12.57
CA LYS A 103 3.68 -0.88 12.38
C LYS A 103 3.58 0.46 11.65
N GLY A 104 4.65 0.88 10.95
CA GLY A 104 4.75 2.14 10.22
C GLY A 104 4.80 2.00 8.70
N PHE A 105 4.64 0.78 8.15
CA PHE A 105 4.63 0.54 6.71
C PHE A 105 3.45 -0.34 6.28
N PHE A 106 3.09 -0.22 5.00
CA PHE A 106 2.10 -1.09 4.36
C PHE A 106 2.81 -2.16 3.52
N LEU A 107 2.37 -3.40 3.67
CA LEU A 107 2.86 -4.53 2.88
C LEU A 107 1.86 -4.85 1.78
N VAL A 108 2.27 -4.73 0.52
CA VAL A 108 1.48 -5.21 -0.61
C VAL A 108 1.98 -6.60 -1.01
N VAL A 109 1.03 -7.53 -1.14
CA VAL A 109 1.28 -8.90 -1.58
C VAL A 109 0.57 -9.10 -2.92
N GLU A 110 1.36 -9.34 -3.96
CA GLU A 110 0.88 -9.68 -5.29
C GLU A 110 1.22 -11.14 -5.62
N GLY A 111 0.25 -11.91 -6.10
CA GLY A 111 0.40 -13.34 -6.34
C GLY A 111 0.18 -14.20 -5.10
N SER A 112 -0.12 -15.48 -5.31
CA SER A 112 -0.36 -16.41 -4.20
C SER A 112 0.95 -16.74 -3.47
N VAL A 113 0.83 -17.27 -2.23
CA VAL A 113 1.96 -17.73 -1.42
C VAL A 113 2.08 -19.25 -1.57
N PRO A 114 3.02 -19.78 -2.37
CA PRO A 114 3.15 -21.22 -2.52
C PRO A 114 3.75 -21.82 -1.24
N THR A 115 3.04 -22.77 -0.64
CA THR A 115 3.47 -23.46 0.60
C THR A 115 3.99 -24.87 0.33
N GLY A 116 3.75 -25.41 -0.87
CA GLY A 116 4.24 -26.72 -1.28
C GLY A 116 5.77 -26.78 -1.31
N ALA A 117 6.32 -27.97 -1.07
CA ALA A 117 7.77 -28.21 -0.99
C ALA A 117 8.50 -27.21 -0.06
N ASP A 118 7.89 -26.88 1.09
CA ASP A 118 8.44 -25.90 2.05
C ASP A 118 8.71 -24.51 1.44
N GLY A 119 7.85 -24.09 0.52
CA GLY A 119 7.93 -22.80 -0.16
C GLY A 119 8.89 -22.73 -1.35
N LEU A 120 9.54 -23.85 -1.71
CA LEU A 120 10.56 -23.90 -2.77
C LEU A 120 10.03 -23.57 -4.19
N TYR A 121 8.71 -23.56 -4.38
CA TYR A 121 8.11 -23.18 -5.68
C TYR A 121 8.19 -21.69 -6.00
N CYS A 122 8.53 -20.83 -5.04
CA CYS A 122 8.70 -19.40 -5.28
C CYS A 122 9.82 -18.83 -4.42
N MET A 123 10.98 -18.61 -5.04
CA MET A 123 12.15 -18.01 -4.44
C MET A 123 12.31 -16.59 -4.98
N VAL A 124 12.36 -15.60 -4.09
CA VAL A 124 12.26 -14.18 -4.45
C VAL A 124 13.54 -13.39 -4.20
N GLY A 125 14.58 -14.07 -3.74
CA GLY A 125 15.86 -13.47 -3.42
C GLY A 125 16.81 -14.50 -2.84
N GLU A 126 17.94 -14.00 -2.36
CA GLU A 126 18.96 -14.78 -1.68
C GLU A 126 19.52 -13.96 -0.52
N GLU A 127 19.87 -14.64 0.57
CA GLU A 127 20.65 -14.05 1.65
C GLU A 127 21.81 -15.00 1.98
N ASN A 128 23.04 -14.50 1.86
CA ASN A 128 24.26 -15.24 2.18
C ASN A 128 24.37 -16.62 1.48
N GLY A 129 24.07 -16.70 0.17
CA GLY A 129 24.12 -17.96 -0.56
C GLY A 129 22.87 -18.84 -0.42
N LYS A 130 21.89 -18.44 0.40
CA LYS A 130 20.68 -19.22 0.66
C LYS A 130 19.47 -18.55 0.03
N PRO A 131 18.73 -19.25 -0.84
CA PRO A 131 17.59 -18.66 -1.50
C PRO A 131 16.48 -18.41 -0.47
N ILE A 132 15.75 -17.30 -0.63
CA ILE A 132 14.67 -16.88 0.28
C ILE A 132 13.33 -17.29 -0.34
N PRO A 133 12.59 -18.23 0.27
CA PRO A 133 11.23 -18.52 -0.13
C PRO A 133 10.34 -17.29 0.09
N PHE A 134 9.43 -17.03 -0.85
CA PHE A 134 8.44 -15.96 -0.71
C PHE A 134 7.61 -16.12 0.57
N MET A 135 7.23 -17.36 0.89
CA MET A 135 6.54 -17.71 2.14
C MET A 135 7.29 -17.21 3.37
N LYS A 136 8.61 -17.45 3.42
CA LYS A 136 9.46 -16.99 4.52
C LYS A 136 9.53 -15.46 4.57
N LEU A 137 9.75 -14.80 3.42
CA LEU A 137 9.83 -13.35 3.38
C LEU A 137 8.55 -12.67 3.90
N VAL A 138 7.37 -13.17 3.48
CA VAL A 138 6.07 -12.66 3.96
C VAL A 138 5.90 -12.91 5.46
N GLN A 139 6.33 -14.05 5.98
CA GLN A 139 6.29 -14.34 7.42
C GLN A 139 7.22 -13.43 8.24
N ASP A 140 8.43 -13.19 7.73
CA ASP A 140 9.46 -12.41 8.43
C ASP A 140 9.03 -10.94 8.65
N ILE A 141 8.41 -10.32 7.64
CA ILE A 141 8.03 -8.89 7.71
C ILE A 141 6.53 -8.65 7.90
N GLY A 142 5.66 -9.62 7.61
CA GLY A 142 4.21 -9.42 7.61
C GLY A 142 3.64 -9.05 8.98
N SER A 143 4.20 -9.62 10.06
CA SER A 143 3.81 -9.28 11.44
C SER A 143 4.20 -7.84 11.84
N GLN A 144 5.16 -7.24 11.14
CA GLN A 144 5.66 -5.88 11.40
C GLN A 144 4.88 -4.83 10.61
N ALA A 145 4.16 -5.20 9.56
CA ALA A 145 3.36 -4.28 8.78
C ALA A 145 2.19 -3.69 9.60
N GLN A 146 1.82 -2.45 9.28
CA GLN A 146 0.62 -1.79 9.79
C GLN A 146 -0.63 -2.50 9.26
N ALA A 147 -0.64 -2.76 7.96
CA ALA A 147 -1.64 -3.54 7.27
C ALA A 147 -1.03 -4.25 6.06
N ILE A 148 -1.66 -5.36 5.68
CA ILE A 148 -1.30 -6.14 4.49
C ILE A 148 -2.40 -5.95 3.46
N LEU A 149 -2.03 -5.59 2.24
CA LEU A 149 -2.94 -5.46 1.10
C LEU A 149 -2.69 -6.63 0.14
N ASN A 150 -3.66 -7.54 0.07
CA ASN A 150 -3.68 -8.61 -0.92
C ASN A 150 -4.15 -8.03 -2.26
N PHE A 151 -3.19 -7.70 -3.12
CA PHE A 151 -3.45 -7.04 -4.38
C PHE A 151 -3.61 -8.07 -5.51
N GLY A 152 -4.87 -8.32 -5.88
CA GLY A 152 -5.28 -9.30 -6.89
C GLY A 152 -5.86 -10.59 -6.32
N THR A 153 -6.63 -11.32 -7.14
CA THR A 153 -7.32 -12.56 -6.74
C THR A 153 -6.35 -13.63 -6.23
N CYS A 154 -5.18 -13.77 -6.87
CA CYS A 154 -4.19 -14.78 -6.47
C CYS A 154 -3.71 -14.59 -5.03
N SER A 155 -3.40 -13.36 -4.61
CA SER A 155 -2.99 -13.11 -3.22
C SER A 155 -4.17 -13.15 -2.26
N ALA A 156 -5.37 -12.73 -2.69
CA ALA A 156 -6.56 -12.70 -1.83
C ALA A 156 -7.17 -14.09 -1.57
N PHE A 157 -7.17 -14.98 -2.56
CA PHE A 157 -7.94 -16.23 -2.54
C PHE A 157 -7.18 -17.48 -3.03
N GLY A 158 -6.00 -17.33 -3.63
CA GLY A 158 -5.23 -18.43 -4.22
C GLY A 158 -5.21 -18.41 -5.74
#